data_AF-A0A968C131-F1
#
_entry.id   AF-A0A968C131-F1
#
_cell.length_a   1.000
_cell.length_b   1.000
_cell.length_c   1.000
_cell.angle_alpha   90.00
_cell.angle_beta   90.00
_cell.angle_gamma   90.00
#
_symmetry.space_group_name_H-M   'P 1'
#
loop_
_entity.id
_entity.type
_entity.pdbx_description
1 polymer ?
#
loop_
_entity_poly.entity_id
_entity_poly.type
_entity_poly.pdbx_seq_one_letter_code
_entity_poly.pdbx_strand_id
1 'polypeptide(L)'
;MTRLEILRNRVLPVLAVVLFALLLLWVVLAPSETRLGNLVKLVFVHGALVWSGLLAFTIAGALGLVSLAARHLLGAIAPAARTHAPVLYRGAASAGLAALIVWIAYVISSMAVTGLTWGQVIAWDEPRVQATGLILLAALVLYVVARLVANDEFTAIVSVLMGIVPWIVV
;
A
#
# COMPACT_ATOMS: atom_id res chain seq x y z
N MET A 1 -24.89 -3.21 -19.31
CA MET A 1 -23.63 -3.19 -18.54
C MET A 1 -22.62 -4.06 -19.26
N THR A 2 -21.42 -3.54 -19.53
CA THR A 2 -20.32 -4.32 -20.11
C THR A 2 -19.77 -5.31 -19.07
N ARG A 3 -19.08 -6.38 -19.50
CA ARG A 3 -18.44 -7.35 -18.56
C ARG A 3 -17.50 -6.65 -17.57
N LEU A 4 -16.84 -5.59 -18.02
CA LEU A 4 -15.88 -4.81 -17.22
C LEU A 4 -16.60 -3.96 -16.14
N GLU A 5 -17.78 -3.42 -16.45
CA GLU A 5 -18.62 -2.73 -15.47
C GLU A 5 -19.18 -3.66 -14.40
N ILE A 6 -19.57 -4.88 -14.78
CA ILE A 6 -20.05 -5.89 -13.82
C ILE A 6 -18.93 -6.29 -12.86
N LEU A 7 -17.72 -6.55 -13.40
CA LEU A 7 -16.54 -6.85 -12.59
C LEU A 7 -16.24 -5.71 -11.60
N ARG A 8 -16.15 -4.47 -12.11
CA ARG A 8 -15.81 -3.31 -11.30
C ARG A 8 -16.87 -2.97 -10.24
N ASN A 9 -18.14 -3.00 -10.61
CA ASN A 9 -19.21 -2.44 -9.77
C ASN A 9 -19.90 -3.50 -8.89
N ARG A 10 -19.75 -4.80 -9.20
CA ARG A 10 -20.37 -5.88 -8.41
C ARG A 10 -19.35 -6.85 -7.87
N VAL A 11 -18.48 -7.39 -8.72
CA VAL A 11 -17.57 -8.47 -8.29
C VAL A 11 -16.49 -7.95 -7.35
N LEU A 12 -15.80 -6.86 -7.68
CA LEU A 12 -14.74 -6.32 -6.83
C LEU A 12 -15.24 -5.87 -5.44
N PRO A 13 -16.36 -5.15 -5.30
CA PRO A 13 -16.89 -4.80 -3.98
C PRO A 13 -17.31 -6.03 -3.17
N VAL A 14 -17.99 -7.00 -3.80
CA VAL A 14 -18.37 -8.25 -3.12
C VAL A 14 -17.14 -9.01 -2.67
N LEU A 15 -16.12 -9.13 -3.52
CA LEU A 15 -14.86 -9.77 -3.17
C LEU A 15 -14.18 -9.05 -2.00
N ALA A 16 -14.14 -7.71 -2.00
CA ALA A 16 -13.59 -6.94 -0.90
C ALA A 16 -14.34 -7.19 0.42
N VAL A 17 -15.68 -7.23 0.39
CA VAL A 17 -16.50 -7.56 1.56
C VAL A 17 -16.24 -8.98 2.05
N VAL A 18 -16.15 -9.95 1.15
CA VAL A 18 -15.85 -11.36 1.50
C VAL A 18 -14.46 -11.48 2.12
N LEU A 19 -13.44 -10.88 1.52
CA LEU A 19 -12.08 -10.89 2.06
C LEU A 19 -12.01 -10.20 3.42
N PHE A 20 -12.74 -9.09 3.61
CA PHE A 20 -12.82 -8.42 4.90
C PHE A 20 -13.54 -9.29 5.96
N ALA A 21 -14.63 -9.96 5.60
CA ALA A 21 -15.31 -10.89 6.50
C ALA A 21 -14.42 -12.08 6.90
N LEU A 22 -13.64 -12.61 5.95
CA LEU A 22 -12.64 -13.66 6.23
C LEU A 22 -11.53 -13.17 7.16
N LEU A 23 -11.04 -11.95 6.96
CA LEU A 23 -10.08 -11.32 7.87
C LEU A 23 -10.66 -11.22 9.29
N LEU A 24 -11.89 -10.72 9.45
CA LEU A 24 -12.55 -10.64 10.76
C LEU A 24 -12.71 -12.02 11.40
N LEU A 25 -13.13 -13.02 10.63
CA LEU A 25 -13.26 -14.39 11.08
C LEU A 25 -11.91 -14.93 11.59
N TRP A 26 -10.83 -14.72 10.84
CA TRP A 26 -9.48 -15.12 11.25
C TRP A 26 -9.02 -14.43 12.53
N VAL A 27 -9.27 -13.12 12.67
CA VAL A 27 -8.93 -12.38 13.89
C VAL A 27 -9.71 -12.92 15.09
N VAL A 28 -10.99 -13.22 14.94
CA VAL A 28 -11.81 -13.79 16.01
C VAL A 28 -11.31 -15.18 16.41
N LEU A 29 -10.99 -16.04 15.43
CA LEU A 29 -10.54 -17.41 15.66
C LEU A 29 -9.07 -17.53 16.11
N ALA A 30 -8.26 -16.48 15.91
CA ALA A 30 -6.87 -16.48 16.34
C ALA A 30 -6.75 -16.77 17.86
N PRO A 31 -5.77 -17.57 18.29
CA PRO A 31 -5.61 -17.90 19.71
C PRO A 31 -5.18 -16.67 20.52
N SER A 32 -5.65 -16.58 21.75
CA SER A 32 -5.18 -15.59 22.73
C SER A 32 -3.92 -16.09 23.44
N GLU A 33 -3.00 -15.20 23.75
CA GLU A 33 -1.79 -15.53 24.53
C GLU A 33 -1.97 -15.26 26.02
N THR A 34 -1.15 -15.91 26.85
CA THR A 34 -1.22 -15.79 28.32
C THR A 34 -0.84 -14.40 28.85
N ARG A 35 0.02 -13.65 28.14
CA ARG A 35 0.46 -12.31 28.57
C ARG A 35 -0.44 -11.19 28.05
N LEU A 36 -0.75 -11.21 26.76
CA LEU A 36 -1.49 -10.13 26.07
C LEU A 36 -2.99 -10.43 25.94
N GLY A 37 -3.43 -11.64 26.26
CA GLY A 37 -4.82 -12.06 26.10
C GLY A 37 -5.27 -11.89 24.65
N ASN A 38 -6.41 -11.21 24.46
CA ASN A 38 -6.96 -10.92 23.13
C ASN A 38 -6.24 -9.77 22.40
N LEU A 39 -5.43 -8.95 23.07
CA LEU A 39 -4.73 -7.84 22.41
C LEU A 39 -3.71 -8.34 21.37
N VAL A 40 -3.15 -9.54 21.55
CA VAL A 40 -2.23 -10.16 20.59
C VAL A 40 -2.83 -10.25 19.18
N LYS A 41 -4.16 -10.39 19.08
CA LYS A 41 -4.88 -10.46 17.80
C LYS A 41 -4.72 -9.15 17.02
N LEU A 42 -4.74 -8.01 17.70
CA LEU A 42 -4.48 -6.70 17.09
C LEU A 42 -3.02 -6.55 16.69
N VAL A 43 -2.09 -7.11 17.45
CA VAL A 43 -0.66 -7.14 17.10
C VAL A 43 -0.44 -7.93 15.80
N PHE A 44 -1.14 -9.05 15.59
CA PHE A 44 -1.07 -9.80 14.33
C PHE A 44 -1.60 -9.00 13.15
N VAL A 45 -2.75 -8.31 13.31
CA VAL A 45 -3.30 -7.43 12.26
C VAL A 45 -2.34 -6.28 11.96
N HIS A 46 -1.76 -5.66 12.98
CA HIS A 46 -0.74 -4.63 12.82
C HIS A 46 0.46 -5.12 12.01
N GLY A 47 1.02 -6.28 12.35
CA GLY A 47 2.12 -6.88 11.61
C GLY A 47 1.75 -7.17 10.15
N ALA A 48 0.56 -7.72 9.91
CA ALA A 48 0.05 -7.99 8.56
C ALA A 48 -0.12 -6.71 7.73
N LEU A 49 -0.53 -5.60 8.36
CA LEU A 49 -0.68 -4.31 7.70
C LEU A 49 0.66 -3.73 7.23
N VAL A 50 1.74 -3.87 8.00
CA VAL A 50 3.09 -3.46 7.57
C VAL A 50 3.47 -4.17 6.28
N TRP A 51 3.39 -5.51 6.28
CA TRP A 51 3.76 -6.31 5.12
C TRP A 51 2.87 -6.02 3.92
N SER A 52 1.56 -5.85 4.15
CA SER A 52 0.61 -5.50 3.10
C SER A 52 0.91 -4.14 2.49
N GLY A 53 1.27 -3.15 3.33
CA GLY A 53 1.66 -1.82 2.88
C GLY A 53 2.95 -1.84 2.06
N LEU A 54 3.99 -2.53 2.54
CA LEU A 54 5.25 -2.71 1.82
C LEU A 54 5.04 -3.43 0.48
N LEU A 55 4.26 -4.50 0.45
CA LEU A 55 3.91 -5.21 -0.79
C LEU A 55 3.14 -4.31 -1.77
N ALA A 56 2.17 -3.53 -1.28
CA ALA A 56 1.42 -2.60 -2.12
C ALA A 56 2.32 -1.51 -2.72
N PHE A 57 3.27 -0.96 -1.94
CA PHE A 57 4.29 -0.05 -2.43
C PHE A 57 5.18 -0.72 -3.49
N THR A 58 5.63 -1.96 -3.25
CA THR A 58 6.42 -2.73 -4.23
C THR A 58 5.66 -2.94 -5.53
N ILE A 59 4.36 -3.29 -5.47
CA ILE A 59 3.53 -3.47 -6.67
C ILE A 59 3.40 -2.14 -7.42
N ALA A 60 3.17 -1.02 -6.71
CA ALA A 60 3.13 0.30 -7.32
C ALA A 60 4.46 0.63 -8.03
N GLY A 61 5.59 0.38 -7.37
CA GLY A 61 6.92 0.59 -7.94
C GLY A 61 7.21 -0.31 -9.13
N ALA A 62 6.84 -1.58 -9.08
CA ALA A 62 7.00 -2.51 -10.20
C ALA A 62 6.18 -2.05 -11.41
N LEU A 63 4.91 -1.65 -11.21
CA LEU A 63 4.08 -1.11 -12.28
C LEU A 63 4.65 0.19 -12.85
N GLY A 64 5.17 1.08 -11.99
CA GLY A 64 5.88 2.29 -12.39
C GLY A 64 7.10 1.98 -13.26
N LEU A 65 7.96 1.05 -12.81
CA LEU A 65 9.15 0.65 -13.55
C LEU A 65 8.81 0.04 -14.90
N VAL A 66 7.85 -0.90 -14.93
CA VAL A 66 7.41 -1.55 -16.17
C VAL A 66 6.78 -0.53 -17.12
N SER A 67 6.04 0.47 -16.63
CA SER A 67 5.48 1.53 -17.47
C SER A 67 6.56 2.40 -18.13
N LEU A 68 7.60 2.77 -17.38
CA LEU A 68 8.75 3.53 -17.91
C LEU A 68 9.55 2.70 -18.91
N ALA A 69 9.83 1.44 -18.59
CA ALA A 69 10.52 0.52 -19.49
C ALA A 69 9.73 0.28 -20.78
N ALA A 70 8.40 0.11 -20.69
CA ALA A 70 7.53 -0.05 -21.85
C ALA A 70 7.55 1.18 -22.78
N ARG A 71 7.61 2.39 -22.22
CA ARG A 71 7.59 3.64 -22.99
C ARG A 71 8.93 3.98 -23.63
N HIS A 72 10.03 3.84 -22.90
CA HIS A 72 11.35 4.33 -23.31
C HIS A 72 12.27 3.26 -23.88
N LEU A 73 12.27 2.05 -23.32
CA LEU A 73 13.19 0.98 -23.73
C LEU A 73 12.54 0.04 -24.74
N LEU A 74 11.43 -0.59 -24.35
CA LEU A 74 10.73 -1.57 -25.19
C LEU A 74 9.97 -0.92 -26.33
N GLY A 75 9.55 0.34 -26.18
CA GLY A 75 8.86 1.08 -27.25
C GLY A 75 9.72 1.32 -28.50
N ALA A 76 11.05 1.25 -28.39
CA ALA A 76 11.95 1.32 -29.54
C ALA A 76 12.00 0.00 -30.35
N ILE A 77 11.75 -1.13 -29.69
CA ILE A 77 11.87 -2.48 -30.26
C ILE A 77 10.48 -3.01 -30.67
N ALA A 78 9.45 -2.72 -29.87
CA ALA A 78 8.08 -3.18 -30.06
C ALA A 78 7.09 -2.00 -29.84
N PRO A 79 6.59 -1.35 -30.90
CA PRO A 79 5.69 -0.21 -30.80
C PRO A 79 4.40 -0.51 -30.01
N ALA A 80 3.96 -1.78 -30.02
CA ALA A 80 2.82 -2.26 -29.24
C ALA A 80 3.03 -2.16 -27.71
N ALA A 81 4.28 -2.18 -27.22
CA ALA A 81 4.55 -1.97 -25.79
C ALA A 81 4.16 -0.54 -25.36
N ARG A 82 4.37 0.44 -26.24
CA ARG A 82 4.04 1.85 -25.99
C ARG A 82 2.53 2.07 -25.87
N THR A 83 1.70 1.29 -26.57
CA THR A 83 0.23 1.40 -26.48
C THR A 83 -0.33 0.92 -25.14
N HIS A 84 0.39 0.05 -24.42
CA HIS A 84 -0.03 -0.44 -23.10
C HIS A 84 0.45 0.41 -21.93
N ALA A 85 1.46 1.28 -22.14
CA ALA A 85 2.02 2.14 -21.09
C ALA A 85 0.96 2.99 -20.35
N PRO A 86 -0.05 3.60 -21.00
CA PRO A 86 -1.10 4.37 -20.29
C PRO A 86 -1.88 3.56 -19.25
N VAL A 87 -2.12 2.27 -19.51
CA VAL A 87 -2.82 1.39 -18.58
C VAL A 87 -1.93 1.08 -17.38
N LEU A 88 -0.63 0.84 -17.62
CA LEU A 88 0.35 0.59 -16.57
C LEU A 88 0.57 1.82 -15.68
N TYR A 89 0.60 3.03 -16.25
CA TYR A 89 0.68 4.28 -15.48
C TYR A 89 -0.51 4.44 -14.52
N ARG A 90 -1.73 4.22 -15.02
CA ARG A 90 -2.94 4.23 -14.18
C ARG A 90 -2.89 3.14 -13.10
N GLY A 91 -2.38 1.96 -13.45
CA GLY A 91 -2.13 0.86 -12.53
C GLY A 91 -1.20 1.29 -11.40
N ALA A 92 -0.02 1.84 -11.72
CA ALA A 92 0.95 2.33 -10.75
C ALA A 92 0.36 3.41 -9.82
N ALA A 93 -0.39 4.37 -10.38
CA ALA A 93 -1.07 5.41 -9.60
C ALA A 93 -2.11 4.82 -8.63
N SER A 94 -2.93 3.87 -9.10
CA SER A 94 -3.95 3.22 -8.28
C SER A 94 -3.35 2.34 -7.18
N ALA A 95 -2.27 1.60 -7.49
CA ALA A 95 -1.53 0.81 -6.51
C ALA A 95 -0.83 1.70 -5.48
N GLY A 96 -0.27 2.84 -5.90
CA GLY A 96 0.34 3.82 -5.00
C GLY A 96 -0.68 4.42 -4.02
N LEU A 97 -1.88 4.74 -4.48
CA LEU A 97 -2.97 5.18 -3.61
C LEU A 97 -3.39 4.06 -2.64
N ALA A 98 -3.54 2.82 -3.12
CA ALA A 98 -3.86 1.69 -2.26
C ALA A 98 -2.78 1.48 -1.18
N ALA A 99 -1.50 1.57 -1.55
CA ALA A 99 -0.39 1.49 -0.61
C ALA A 99 -0.44 2.59 0.46
N LEU A 100 -0.72 3.84 0.06
CA LEU A 100 -0.90 4.96 0.99
C LEU A 100 -2.05 4.71 1.97
N ILE A 101 -3.20 4.23 1.49
CA ILE A 101 -4.36 3.90 2.35
C ILE A 101 -4.00 2.81 3.35
N VAL A 102 -3.34 1.74 2.91
CA VAL A 102 -2.90 0.65 3.79
C VAL A 102 -1.87 1.17 4.80
N TRP A 103 -0.95 2.03 4.39
CA TRP A 103 0.05 2.62 5.29
C TRP A 103 -0.59 3.53 6.35
N ILE A 104 -1.60 4.33 5.98
CA ILE A 104 -2.39 5.12 6.94
C ILE A 104 -3.08 4.19 7.95
N ALA A 105 -3.73 3.12 7.48
CA ALA A 105 -4.36 2.15 8.35
C ALA A 105 -3.35 1.47 9.29
N TYR A 106 -2.15 1.15 8.78
CA TYR A 106 -1.03 0.66 9.58
C TYR A 106 -0.62 1.65 10.67
N VAL A 107 -0.41 2.94 10.36
CA VAL A 107 -0.01 3.95 11.35
C VAL A 107 -1.06 4.09 12.46
N ILE A 108 -2.35 4.16 12.09
CA ILE A 108 -3.45 4.22 13.06
C ILE A 108 -3.47 2.95 13.94
N SER A 109 -3.33 1.78 13.32
CA SER A 109 -3.24 0.50 14.04
C SER A 109 -2.04 0.46 14.99
N SER A 110 -0.88 0.97 14.55
CA SER A 110 0.32 1.10 15.38
C SER A 110 0.07 1.94 16.61
N MET A 111 -0.56 3.10 16.47
CA MET A 111 -0.87 3.97 17.61
C MET A 111 -1.81 3.29 18.61
N ALA A 112 -2.84 2.61 18.11
CA ALA A 112 -3.80 1.89 18.94
C ALA A 112 -3.15 0.72 19.68
N VAL A 113 -2.40 -0.13 18.97
CA VAL A 113 -1.74 -1.32 19.54
C VAL A 113 -0.69 -0.90 20.57
N THR A 114 0.15 0.10 20.26
CA THR A 114 1.16 0.59 21.21
C THR A 114 0.49 1.20 22.45
N GLY A 115 -0.55 2.02 22.27
CA GLY A 115 -1.28 2.62 23.40
C GLY A 115 -1.92 1.59 24.31
N LEU A 116 -2.59 0.58 23.74
CA LEU A 116 -3.26 -0.47 24.51
C LEU A 116 -2.29 -1.44 25.19
N THR A 117 -1.13 -1.69 24.59
CA THR A 117 -0.17 -2.68 25.10
C THR A 117 0.81 -2.06 26.09
N TRP A 118 1.25 -0.83 25.83
CA TRP A 118 2.39 -0.22 26.52
C TRP A 118 2.04 1.10 27.21
N GLY A 119 0.78 1.57 27.14
CA GLY A 119 0.33 2.82 27.77
C GLY A 119 0.82 4.10 27.08
N GLN A 120 1.56 3.98 25.98
CA GLN A 120 2.08 5.09 25.19
C GLN A 120 1.51 5.04 23.77
N VAL A 121 0.86 6.12 23.31
CA VAL A 121 0.21 6.14 21.99
C VAL A 121 1.23 6.25 20.86
N ILE A 122 2.29 7.04 21.06
CA ILE A 122 3.38 7.22 20.09
C ILE A 122 4.72 7.19 20.84
N ALA A 123 5.56 6.22 20.50
CA ALA A 123 6.90 6.08 21.07
C ALA A 123 7.92 6.79 20.15
N TRP A 124 8.01 8.11 20.25
CA TRP A 124 8.85 8.94 19.36
C TRP A 124 10.34 8.61 19.41
N ASP A 125 10.82 8.07 20.52
CA ASP A 125 12.22 7.69 20.72
C ASP A 125 12.60 6.41 19.96
N GLU A 126 11.62 5.67 19.42
CA GLU A 126 11.88 4.46 18.67
C GLU A 126 12.20 4.76 17.19
N PRO A 127 13.36 4.34 16.67
CA PRO A 127 13.74 4.58 15.27
C PRO A 127 12.69 4.11 14.26
N ARG A 128 12.02 2.99 14.54
CA ARG A 128 10.93 2.44 13.70
C ARG A 128 9.71 3.36 13.59
N VAL A 129 9.36 4.09 14.66
CA VAL A 129 8.22 5.00 14.66
C VAL A 129 8.54 6.23 13.81
N GLN A 130 9.77 6.72 13.92
CA GLN A 130 10.28 7.81 13.09
C GLN A 130 10.31 7.41 11.61
N ALA A 131 10.84 6.23 11.29
CA ALA A 131 10.83 5.64 9.95
C ALA A 131 9.42 5.57 9.36
N THR A 132 8.47 4.98 10.08
CA THR A 132 7.06 4.89 9.66
C THR A 132 6.43 6.25 9.41
N GLY A 133 6.70 7.23 10.28
CA GLY A 133 6.22 8.60 10.13
C GLY A 133 6.79 9.29 8.89
N LEU A 134 8.09 9.13 8.62
CA LEU A 134 8.75 9.66 7.44
C LEU A 134 8.22 9.02 6.15
N ILE A 135 7.99 7.70 6.14
CA ILE A 135 7.39 7.01 4.99
C ILE A 135 5.98 7.52 4.73
N LEU A 136 5.16 7.67 5.77
CA LEU A 136 3.80 8.20 5.63
C LEU A 136 3.83 9.62 5.06
N LEU A 137 4.67 10.50 5.61
CA LEU A 137 4.81 11.88 5.16
C LEU A 137 5.28 11.93 3.70
N ALA A 138 6.32 11.18 3.36
CA ALA A 138 6.85 11.10 2.00
C ALA A 138 5.79 10.57 1.02
N ALA A 139 5.10 9.48 1.36
CA ALA A 139 4.04 8.91 0.53
C ALA A 139 2.91 9.91 0.28
N LEU A 140 2.47 10.62 1.32
CA LEU A 140 1.40 11.61 1.22
C LEU A 140 1.83 12.80 0.36
N VAL A 141 3.00 13.39 0.64
CA VAL A 141 3.53 14.54 -0.11
C VAL A 141 3.73 14.17 -1.57
N LEU A 142 4.40 13.05 -1.84
CA LEU A 142 4.68 12.61 -3.21
C LEU A 142 3.39 12.25 -3.97
N TYR A 143 2.39 11.66 -3.29
CA TYR A 143 1.08 11.43 -3.89
C TYR A 143 0.41 12.75 -4.30
N VAL A 144 0.36 13.74 -3.40
CA VAL A 144 -0.23 15.06 -3.68
C VAL A 144 0.52 15.74 -4.83
N VAL A 145 1.85 15.79 -4.78
CA VAL A 145 2.68 16.40 -5.83
C VAL A 145 2.47 15.70 -7.17
N ALA A 146 2.46 14.36 -7.21
CA ALA A 146 2.22 13.63 -8.45
C ALA A 146 0.84 13.94 -9.05
N ARG A 147 -0.19 14.09 -8.21
CA ARG A 147 -1.54 14.50 -8.65
C ARG A 147 -1.58 15.94 -9.17
N LEU A 148 -0.85 16.87 -8.55
CA LEU A 148 -0.78 18.27 -8.98
C LEU A 148 0.00 18.44 -10.29
N VAL A 149 1.11 17.71 -10.45
CA VAL A 149 1.93 17.74 -11.67
C VAL A 149 1.19 17.11 -12.85
N ALA A 150 0.30 16.14 -12.58
CA ALA A 150 -0.53 15.47 -13.60
C ALA A 150 0.27 14.88 -14.78
N ASN A 151 1.50 14.41 -14.50
CA ASN A 151 2.39 13.81 -15.48
C ASN A 151 2.58 12.31 -15.18
N ASP A 152 2.35 11.47 -16.19
CA ASP A 152 2.39 10.00 -16.06
C ASP A 152 3.81 9.48 -15.75
N GLU A 153 4.85 10.05 -16.37
CA GLU A 153 6.24 9.64 -16.12
C GLU A 153 6.67 10.02 -14.71
N PHE A 154 6.36 11.24 -14.29
CA PHE A 154 6.64 11.69 -12.92
C PHE A 154 5.95 10.80 -11.89
N THR A 155 4.68 10.45 -12.13
CA THR A 155 3.92 9.54 -11.25
C THR A 155 4.57 8.16 -11.19
N ALA A 156 5.02 7.62 -12.32
CA ALA A 156 5.72 6.33 -12.33
C ALA A 156 7.06 6.37 -11.58
N ILE A 157 7.84 7.43 -11.75
CA ILE A 157 9.11 7.62 -11.02
C ILE A 157 8.84 7.65 -9.52
N VAL A 158 7.84 8.45 -9.09
CA VAL A 158 7.39 8.49 -7.69
C VAL A 158 7.00 7.10 -7.20
N SER A 159 6.22 6.33 -7.97
CA SER A 159 5.85 4.97 -7.61
C SER A 159 7.07 4.07 -7.45
N VAL A 160 8.07 4.15 -8.33
CA VAL A 160 9.33 3.37 -8.23
C VAL A 160 10.07 3.72 -6.95
N LEU A 161 10.26 5.01 -6.67
CA LEU A 161 10.92 5.47 -5.45
C LEU A 161 10.19 4.95 -4.21
N MET A 162 8.86 5.08 -4.19
CA MET A 162 8.04 4.59 -3.09
C MET A 162 8.01 3.06 -2.99
N GLY A 163 8.30 2.33 -4.06
CA GLY A 163 8.46 0.87 -4.02
C GLY A 163 9.81 0.41 -3.45
N ILE A 164 10.78 1.30 -3.30
CA ILE A 164 12.15 0.99 -2.83
C ILE A 164 12.40 1.57 -1.44
N VAL A 165 12.17 2.87 -1.26
CA VAL A 165 12.58 3.61 -0.05
C VAL A 165 12.03 2.99 1.24
N PRO A 166 10.73 2.59 1.35
CA PRO A 166 10.21 2.00 2.57
C PRO A 166 10.97 0.75 3.03
N TRP A 167 11.50 -0.06 2.13
CA TRP A 167 12.28 -1.27 2.47
C TRP A 167 13.68 -0.98 3.02
N ILE A 168 14.21 0.22 2.77
CA ILE A 168 15.52 0.64 3.25
C ILE A 168 15.40 1.23 4.66
N VAL A 169 14.25 1.85 4.95
CA VAL A 169 14.05 2.68 6.15
C VAL A 169 13.35 1.91 7.28
N VAL A 170 12.59 0.85 6.97
CA VAL A 170 11.95 -0.07 7.95
C VAL A 170 12.89 -1.20 8.32
#